data_AF-A0A7J0AS95-F1
#
_entry.id   AF-A0A7J0AS95-F1
#
_cell.length_a   1.000
_cell.length_b   1.000
_cell.length_c   1.000
_cell.angle_alpha   90.00
_cell.angle_beta   90.00
_cell.angle_gamma   90.00
#
_symmetry.space_group_name_H-M   'P 1'
#
loop_
_entity.id
_entity.type
_entity.pdbx_description
1 polymer ?
#
loop_
_entity_poly.entity_id
_entity_poly.type
_entity_poly.pdbx_seq_one_letter_code
_entity_poly.pdbx_strand_id
1 'polypeptide(L)'
;MPRLRKLKENGYSIVIFPEGTRSPDSRVMRFHQGAFLLAKELDLDILPLVLHGAGHFLPKGSFLFRKGKLTLRIMQRTGNRELEELPFRKQASYFRSLIKNEYERLVRKNEDAEYFRSLVLYKYAYRGWSIVSRCKKELKKAFDHADIINCRNFGKVRIINGGIGVFPLLYALVNKDAEVFSYIEDAEDFRIASDTPALPSNLHFIHAVWNNEFGNEKDFDKTITL
;
A
#
# COMPACT_ATOMS: atom_id res chain seq x y z
N MET A 1 -11.01 -8.35 35.67
CA MET A 1 -11.57 -8.89 34.41
C MET A 1 -11.93 -10.39 34.52
N PRO A 2 -13.02 -10.79 35.18
CA PRO A 2 -13.32 -12.21 35.46
C PRO A 2 -13.52 -13.07 34.19
N ARG A 3 -14.21 -12.53 33.18
CA ARG A 3 -14.49 -13.25 31.93
C ARG A 3 -13.23 -13.59 31.13
N LEU A 4 -12.28 -12.66 31.03
CA LEU A 4 -11.03 -12.87 30.29
C LEU A 4 -10.09 -13.84 31.02
N ARG A 5 -10.05 -13.80 32.37
CA ARG A 5 -9.32 -14.80 33.17
C ARG A 5 -9.84 -16.21 32.91
N LYS A 6 -11.16 -16.41 32.95
CA LYS A 6 -11.79 -17.70 32.64
C LYS A 6 -11.48 -18.19 31.21
N LEU A 7 -11.49 -17.29 30.23
CA LEU A 7 -11.12 -17.64 28.85
C LEU A 7 -9.65 -18.05 28.73
N LYS A 8 -8.73 -17.33 29.41
CA LYS A 8 -7.32 -17.73 29.50
C LYS A 8 -7.18 -19.13 30.10
N GLU A 9 -7.82 -19.40 31.23
CA GLU A 9 -7.76 -20.68 31.93
C GLU A 9 -8.27 -21.85 31.07
N ASN A 10 -9.24 -21.58 30.21
CA ASN A 10 -9.74 -22.54 29.22
C ASN A 10 -8.84 -22.70 27.97
N GLY A 11 -7.67 -22.04 27.93
CA GLY A 11 -6.70 -22.15 26.84
C GLY A 11 -6.95 -21.25 25.62
N TYR A 12 -7.86 -20.26 25.72
CA TYR A 12 -8.11 -19.35 24.60
C TYR A 12 -7.02 -18.30 24.45
N SER A 13 -6.68 -17.98 23.20
CA SER A 13 -5.85 -16.83 22.84
C SER A 13 -6.69 -15.55 22.74
N ILE A 14 -6.09 -14.41 23.09
CA ILE A 14 -6.72 -13.09 22.98
C ILE A 14 -6.07 -12.33 21.83
N VAL A 15 -6.86 -11.91 20.85
CA VAL A 15 -6.40 -11.09 19.72
C VAL A 15 -6.82 -9.64 19.95
N ILE A 16 -5.88 -8.70 19.84
CA ILE A 16 -6.12 -7.28 20.03
C ILE A 16 -5.55 -6.51 18.84
N PHE A 17 -6.35 -5.57 18.32
CA PHE A 17 -5.89 -4.56 17.37
C PHE A 17 -5.57 -3.28 18.16
N PRO A 18 -4.30 -3.03 18.49
CA PRO A 18 -3.94 -1.92 19.39
C PRO A 18 -4.20 -0.54 18.77
N GLU A 19 -4.44 -0.45 17.47
CA GLU A 19 -4.86 0.78 16.76
C GLU A 19 -6.33 1.13 16.97
N GLY A 20 -7.17 0.17 17.40
CA GLY A 20 -8.60 0.36 17.69
C GLY A 20 -9.51 0.56 16.47
N THR A 21 -8.98 0.86 15.29
CA THR A 21 -9.74 0.96 14.04
C THR A 21 -8.90 0.58 12.84
N ARG A 22 -9.55 0.25 11.71
CA ARG A 22 -8.85 0.00 10.44
C ARG A 22 -8.26 1.32 9.93
N SER A 23 -6.99 1.27 9.56
CA SER A 23 -6.29 2.36 8.89
C SER A 23 -6.92 2.67 7.52
N PRO A 24 -7.20 3.95 7.18
CA PRO A 24 -7.78 4.32 5.89
C PRO A 24 -6.76 4.21 4.73
N ASP A 25 -5.48 4.41 5.01
CA ASP A 25 -4.38 4.46 4.03
C ASP A 25 -3.41 3.26 4.17
N SER A 26 -3.79 2.27 4.98
CA SER A 26 -2.98 1.09 5.30
C SER A 26 -1.65 1.39 6.00
N ARG A 27 -1.50 2.58 6.63
CA ARG A 27 -0.35 2.88 7.50
C ARG A 27 -0.61 2.42 8.93
N VAL A 28 0.44 1.96 9.61
CA VAL A 28 0.40 1.56 11.03
C VAL A 28 0.20 2.79 11.92
N MET A 29 -0.99 2.91 12.53
CA MET A 29 -1.35 4.03 13.39
C MET A 29 -0.75 3.91 14.80
N ARG A 30 -1.09 4.85 15.70
CA ARG A 30 -0.66 4.81 17.10
C ARG A 30 -1.26 3.60 17.81
N PHE A 31 -0.51 2.99 18.72
CA PHE A 31 -1.00 1.90 19.55
C PHE A 31 -1.50 2.43 20.89
N HIS A 32 -2.68 1.96 21.29
CA HIS A 32 -3.24 2.16 22.62
C HIS A 32 -2.57 1.24 23.64
N GLN A 33 -2.51 1.69 24.90
CA GLN A 33 -1.81 0.97 25.97
C GLN A 33 -2.59 -0.22 26.56
N GLY A 34 -3.90 -0.30 26.31
CA GLY A 34 -4.79 -1.28 26.94
C GLY A 34 -4.41 -2.74 26.66
N ALA A 35 -3.81 -3.02 25.50
CA ALA A 35 -3.31 -4.36 25.18
C ALA A 35 -2.23 -4.84 26.16
N PHE A 36 -1.32 -3.94 26.53
CA PHE A 36 -0.17 -4.20 27.39
C PHE A 36 -0.57 -4.30 28.87
N LEU A 37 -1.53 -3.45 29.28
CA LEU A 37 -2.15 -3.57 30.59
C LEU A 37 -2.83 -4.94 30.74
N LEU A 38 -3.58 -5.37 29.73
CA LEU A 38 -4.26 -6.66 29.77
C LEU A 38 -3.29 -7.84 29.82
N ALA A 39 -2.21 -7.79 29.03
CA ALA A 39 -1.16 -8.80 29.03
C ALA A 39 -0.54 -8.95 30.44
N LYS A 40 -0.23 -7.83 31.10
CA LYS A 40 0.31 -7.83 32.48
C LYS A 40 -0.70 -8.37 33.50
N GLU A 41 -1.94 -7.90 33.47
CA GLU A 41 -2.97 -8.33 34.44
C GLU A 41 -3.30 -9.82 34.35
N LEU A 42 -3.22 -10.37 33.14
CA LEU A 42 -3.50 -11.77 32.86
C LEU A 42 -2.24 -12.64 32.89
N ASP A 43 -1.05 -12.08 33.12
CA ASP A 43 0.23 -12.79 33.00
C ASP A 43 0.32 -13.59 31.69
N LEU A 44 0.31 -12.87 30.57
CA LEU A 44 0.33 -13.41 29.22
C LEU A 44 1.47 -12.81 28.42
N ASP A 45 2.17 -13.65 27.67
CA ASP A 45 3.13 -13.22 26.66
C ASP A 45 2.43 -12.50 25.50
N ILE A 46 3.18 -11.65 24.80
CA ILE A 46 2.71 -10.93 23.63
C ILE A 46 3.30 -11.56 22.37
N LEU A 47 2.45 -11.92 21.41
CA LEU A 47 2.85 -12.39 20.09
C LEU A 47 2.47 -11.35 19.03
N PRO A 48 3.43 -10.58 18.47
CA PRO A 48 3.13 -9.59 17.47
C PRO A 48 2.78 -10.25 16.13
N LEU A 49 1.71 -9.78 15.51
CA LEU A 49 1.25 -10.22 14.20
C LEU A 49 1.20 -9.02 13.25
N VAL A 50 1.74 -9.18 12.05
CA VAL A 50 1.71 -8.16 11.01
C VAL A 50 0.84 -8.65 9.87
N LEU A 51 -0.22 -7.89 9.55
CA LEU A 51 -1.16 -8.19 8.49
C LEU A 51 -0.97 -7.20 7.34
N HIS A 52 -0.55 -7.70 6.17
CA HIS A 52 -0.39 -6.92 4.94
C HIS A 52 -1.41 -7.35 3.89
N GLY A 53 -1.87 -6.40 3.06
CA GLY A 53 -2.80 -6.65 1.95
C GLY A 53 -4.30 -6.52 2.28
N ALA A 54 -4.67 -6.48 3.57
CA ALA A 54 -6.08 -6.40 3.97
C ALA A 54 -6.81 -5.17 3.42
N GLY A 55 -6.17 -3.99 3.47
CA GLY A 55 -6.74 -2.74 2.95
C GLY A 55 -6.81 -2.68 1.41
N HIS A 56 -5.98 -3.46 0.71
CA HIS A 56 -6.05 -3.62 -0.74
C HIS A 56 -7.18 -4.55 -1.15
N PHE A 57 -7.30 -5.70 -0.48
CA PHE A 57 -8.33 -6.70 -0.71
C PHE A 57 -9.73 -6.20 -0.34
N LEU A 58 -9.86 -5.57 0.83
CA LEU A 58 -11.12 -5.02 1.34
C LEU A 58 -10.88 -3.60 1.92
N PRO A 59 -10.92 -2.57 1.06
CA PRO A 59 -10.80 -1.18 1.49
C PRO A 59 -11.87 -0.80 2.51
N LYS A 60 -11.52 0.07 3.46
CA LYS A 60 -12.47 0.60 4.45
C LYS A 60 -13.62 1.32 3.73
N GLY A 61 -14.86 0.96 4.03
CA GLY A 61 -16.06 1.53 3.41
C GLY A 61 -16.42 0.96 2.03
N SER A 62 -15.63 0.02 1.49
CA SER A 62 -15.99 -0.70 0.27
C SER A 62 -16.86 -1.91 0.60
N PHE A 63 -17.91 -2.13 -0.20
CA PHE A 63 -18.71 -3.36 -0.18
C PHE A 63 -18.18 -4.42 -1.14
N LEU A 64 -17.26 -4.06 -2.04
CA LEU A 64 -16.72 -4.96 -3.05
C LEU A 64 -15.29 -5.40 -2.70
N PHE A 65 -15.07 -6.70 -2.80
CA PHE A 65 -13.76 -7.33 -2.68
C PHE A 65 -12.97 -7.16 -3.97
N ARG A 66 -11.67 -6.91 -3.84
CA ARG A 66 -10.71 -6.95 -4.96
C ARG A 66 -9.96 -8.27 -4.92
N LYS A 67 -9.51 -8.76 -6.08
CA LYS A 67 -8.52 -9.85 -6.10
C LYS A 67 -7.22 -9.33 -5.49
N GLY A 68 -6.60 -10.10 -4.60
CA GLY A 68 -5.36 -9.71 -3.95
C GLY A 68 -4.82 -10.81 -3.05
N LYS A 69 -3.62 -10.59 -2.51
CA LYS A 69 -2.98 -11.50 -1.56
C LYS A 69 -3.02 -10.89 -0.16
N LEU A 70 -3.35 -11.71 0.82
CA LEU A 70 -3.27 -11.38 2.25
C LEU A 70 -2.02 -12.07 2.81
N THR A 71 -1.14 -11.30 3.45
CA THR A 71 0.06 -11.85 4.09
C THR A 71 -0.03 -11.66 5.59
N LEU A 72 0.04 -12.76 6.34
CA LEU A 72 0.18 -12.73 7.80
C LEU A 72 1.61 -13.12 8.17
N ARG A 73 2.28 -12.25 8.92
CA ARG A 73 3.59 -12.55 9.51
C ARG A 73 3.44 -12.68 11.01
N ILE A 74 3.87 -13.83 11.51
CA ILE A 74 4.00 -14.10 12.94
C ILE A 74 5.42 -13.71 13.36
N MET A 75 5.54 -12.82 14.34
CA MET A 75 6.83 -12.36 14.85
C MET A 75 7.28 -13.17 16.07
N GLN A 76 8.42 -12.81 16.65
CA GLN A 76 8.90 -13.44 17.88
C GLN A 76 7.98 -13.10 19.05
N ARG A 77 7.65 -14.13 19.83
CA ARG A 77 6.94 -13.99 21.12
C ARG A 77 7.84 -13.25 22.10
N THR A 78 7.28 -12.27 22.80
CA THR A 78 7.94 -11.57 23.89
C THR A 78 7.31 -11.98 25.20
N GLY A 79 8.12 -12.49 26.14
CA GLY A 79 7.65 -12.89 27.46
C GLY A 79 7.12 -11.70 28.25
N ASN A 80 6.08 -11.90 29.07
CA ASN A 80 5.55 -10.83 29.92
C ASN A 80 6.64 -10.24 30.85
N ARG A 81 7.50 -11.10 31.41
CA ARG A 81 8.60 -10.72 32.30
C ARG A 81 9.62 -9.77 31.65
N GLU A 82 9.87 -9.93 30.36
CA GLU A 82 10.79 -9.05 29.60
C GLU A 82 10.26 -7.62 29.48
N LEU A 83 8.96 -7.41 29.70
CA LEU A 83 8.28 -6.12 29.57
C LEU A 83 7.98 -5.45 30.92
N GLU A 84 8.17 -6.14 32.04
CA GLU A 84 7.72 -5.70 33.36
C GLU A 84 8.31 -4.34 33.79
N GLU A 85 9.57 -4.09 33.41
CA GLU A 85 10.32 -2.87 33.74
C GLU A 85 9.94 -1.67 32.85
N LEU A 86 9.25 -1.91 31.73
CA LEU A 86 8.88 -0.86 30.78
C LEU A 86 7.48 -0.31 31.07
N PRO A 87 7.30 1.03 31.14
CA PRO A 87 5.97 1.62 31.18
C PRO A 87 5.12 1.23 29.96
N PHE A 88 3.81 1.02 30.13
CA PHE A 88 2.93 0.57 29.04
C PHE A 88 2.98 1.46 27.79
N ARG A 89 3.20 2.78 27.95
CA ARG A 89 3.43 3.70 26.83
C ARG A 89 4.65 3.32 25.99
N LYS A 90 5.74 2.95 26.65
CA LYS A 90 6.99 2.54 26.00
C LYS A 90 6.83 1.17 25.35
N GLN A 91 6.11 0.24 25.98
CA GLN A 91 5.75 -1.04 25.36
C GLN A 91 4.93 -0.82 24.07
N ALA A 92 3.88 0.01 24.13
CA ALA A 92 3.08 0.35 22.96
C ALA A 92 3.91 0.96 21.82
N SER A 93 4.83 1.86 22.16
CA SER A 93 5.75 2.46 21.19
C SER A 93 6.70 1.42 20.59
N TYR A 94 7.26 0.53 21.42
CA TYR A 94 8.18 -0.53 20.99
C TYR A 94 7.50 -1.49 19.99
N PHE A 95 6.36 -2.07 20.35
CA PHE A 95 5.65 -3.00 19.47
C PHE A 95 5.10 -2.32 18.22
N ARG A 96 4.72 -1.04 18.31
CA ARG A 96 4.36 -0.25 17.12
C ARG A 96 5.54 -0.15 16.16
N SER A 97 6.71 0.23 16.64
CA SER A 97 7.91 0.32 15.79
C SER A 97 8.28 -1.03 15.19
N LEU A 98 8.22 -2.10 15.98
CA LEU A 98 8.46 -3.47 15.52
C LEU A 98 7.52 -3.87 14.37
N ILE A 99 6.20 -3.70 14.57
CA ILE A 99 5.18 -4.01 13.57
C ILE A 99 5.31 -3.10 12.34
N LYS A 100 5.58 -1.80 12.54
CA LYS A 100 5.76 -0.83 11.44
C LYS A 100 6.92 -1.22 10.54
N ASN A 101 8.08 -1.55 11.11
CA ASN A 101 9.27 -1.91 10.35
C ASN A 101 9.05 -3.18 9.54
N GLU A 102 8.42 -4.20 10.14
CA GLU A 102 8.11 -5.44 9.43
C GLU A 102 7.02 -5.25 8.37
N TYR A 103 6.03 -4.38 8.63
CA TYR A 103 5.03 -4.00 7.65
C TYR A 103 5.66 -3.32 6.43
N GLU A 104 6.56 -2.36 6.65
CA GLU A 104 7.31 -1.70 5.56
C GLU A 104 8.16 -2.68 4.76
N ARG A 105 8.76 -3.68 5.43
CA ARG A 105 9.47 -4.77 4.74
C ARG A 105 8.53 -5.59 3.85
N LEU A 106 7.33 -5.92 4.34
CA LEU A 106 6.32 -6.63 3.54
C LEU A 106 5.83 -5.78 2.36
N VAL A 107 5.63 -4.47 2.55
CA VAL A 107 5.29 -3.54 1.47
C VAL A 107 6.34 -3.58 0.37
N ARG A 108 7.62 -3.41 0.72
CA ARG A 108 8.73 -3.45 -0.25
C ARG A 108 8.83 -4.78 -0.99
N LYS A 109 8.54 -5.89 -0.30
CA LYS A 109 8.60 -7.23 -0.88
C LYS A 109 7.42 -7.56 -1.78
N ASN A 110 6.21 -7.15 -1.40
CA ASN A 110 4.98 -7.66 -1.98
C ASN A 110 4.26 -6.67 -2.90
N GLU A 111 4.45 -5.36 -2.75
CA GLU A 111 3.72 -4.35 -3.54
C GLU A 111 4.44 -4.03 -4.85
N ASP A 112 4.42 -5.00 -5.77
CA ASP A 112 4.95 -4.90 -7.12
C ASP A 112 3.85 -4.58 -8.15
N ALA A 113 4.23 -4.53 -9.43
CA ALA A 113 3.31 -4.33 -10.54
C ALA A 113 2.14 -5.35 -10.54
N GLU A 114 2.40 -6.62 -10.21
CA GLU A 114 1.37 -7.66 -10.24
C GLU A 114 0.38 -7.48 -9.09
N TYR A 115 0.86 -7.10 -7.91
CA TYR A 115 0.03 -6.79 -6.75
C TYR A 115 -1.01 -5.70 -7.06
N PHE A 116 -0.64 -4.68 -7.84
CA PHE A 116 -1.56 -3.59 -8.20
C PHE A 116 -2.41 -3.85 -9.45
N ARG A 117 -2.19 -4.95 -10.17
CA ARG A 117 -2.92 -5.29 -11.41
C ARG A 117 -4.44 -5.20 -11.25
N SER A 118 -4.98 -5.81 -10.20
CA SER A 118 -6.42 -5.86 -9.93
C SER A 118 -6.99 -4.48 -9.59
N LEU A 119 -6.23 -3.68 -8.84
CA LEU A 119 -6.59 -2.31 -8.47
C LEU A 119 -6.66 -1.41 -9.69
N VAL A 120 -5.67 -1.49 -10.58
CA VAL A 120 -5.66 -0.71 -11.81
C VAL A 120 -6.86 -1.09 -12.66
N LEU A 121 -7.09 -2.39 -12.92
CA LEU A 121 -8.27 -2.81 -13.70
C LEU A 121 -9.59 -2.33 -13.09
N TYR A 122 -9.72 -2.38 -11.76
CA TYR A 122 -10.90 -1.89 -11.04
C TYR A 122 -11.14 -0.40 -11.28
N LYS A 123 -10.08 0.42 -11.33
CA LYS A 123 -10.18 1.87 -11.58
C LYS A 123 -10.69 2.23 -12.98
N TYR A 124 -10.55 1.33 -13.96
CA TYR A 124 -11.06 1.53 -15.33
C TYR A 124 -12.39 0.78 -15.60
N ALA A 125 -12.81 -0.10 -14.70
CA ALA A 125 -13.91 -1.05 -14.93
C ALA A 125 -15.26 -0.39 -15.27
N TYR A 126 -15.53 0.82 -14.78
CA TYR A 126 -16.80 1.52 -14.96
C TYR A 126 -16.88 2.37 -16.25
N ARG A 127 -15.79 2.46 -17.02
CA ARG A 127 -15.66 3.36 -18.17
C ARG A 127 -16.07 2.75 -19.52
N GLY A 128 -16.78 1.61 -19.49
CA GLY A 128 -17.23 0.92 -20.69
C GLY A 128 -16.17 0.00 -21.32
N TRP A 129 -16.63 -0.85 -22.25
CA TRP A 129 -15.84 -1.97 -22.77
C TRP A 129 -14.57 -1.55 -23.52
N SER A 130 -14.64 -0.49 -24.33
CA SER A 130 -13.50 -0.02 -25.12
C SER A 130 -12.32 0.37 -24.24
N ILE A 131 -12.56 1.19 -23.21
CA ILE A 131 -11.56 1.63 -22.25
C ILE A 131 -11.03 0.45 -21.42
N VAL A 132 -11.89 -0.46 -20.97
CA VAL A 132 -11.46 -1.66 -20.24
C VAL A 132 -10.57 -2.57 -21.10
N SER A 133 -10.92 -2.77 -22.37
CA SER A 133 -10.12 -3.55 -23.32
C SER A 133 -8.75 -2.93 -23.52
N ARG A 134 -8.70 -1.61 -23.70
CA ARG A 134 -7.46 -0.86 -23.82
C ARG A 134 -6.61 -0.93 -22.55
N CYS A 135 -7.21 -0.77 -21.38
CA CYS A 135 -6.53 -0.93 -20.09
C CYS A 135 -5.88 -2.31 -19.95
N LYS A 136 -6.58 -3.38 -20.34
CA LYS A 136 -6.01 -4.74 -20.34
C LYS A 136 -4.82 -4.87 -21.29
N LYS A 137 -4.88 -4.25 -22.48
CA LYS A 137 -3.79 -4.23 -23.46
C LYS A 137 -2.56 -3.48 -22.93
N GLU A 138 -2.76 -2.29 -22.35
CA GLU A 138 -1.68 -1.50 -21.76
C GLU A 138 -1.08 -2.17 -20.51
N LEU A 139 -1.91 -2.80 -19.67
CA LEU A 139 -1.42 -3.62 -18.55
C LEU A 139 -0.51 -4.74 -19.07
N LYS A 140 -0.92 -5.46 -20.13
CA LYS A 140 -0.09 -6.52 -20.72
C LYS A 140 1.29 -5.99 -21.14
N LYS A 141 1.33 -4.86 -21.85
CA LYS A 141 2.59 -4.19 -22.24
C LYS A 141 3.40 -3.73 -21.03
N ALA A 142 2.74 -3.21 -20.00
CA ALA A 142 3.42 -2.77 -18.78
C ALA A 142 4.12 -3.93 -18.07
N PHE A 143 3.55 -5.14 -18.10
CA PHE A 143 4.19 -6.34 -17.54
C PHE A 143 5.41 -6.81 -18.33
N ASP A 144 5.49 -6.51 -19.63
CA ASP A 144 6.72 -6.74 -20.42
C ASP A 144 7.88 -5.86 -19.92
N HIS A 145 7.57 -4.81 -19.14
CA HIS A 145 8.52 -3.87 -18.53
C HIS A 145 8.42 -3.85 -16.99
N ALA A 146 7.99 -4.96 -16.38
CA ALA A 146 7.78 -5.04 -14.93
C ALA A 146 9.04 -4.67 -14.12
N ASP A 147 10.23 -5.00 -14.61
CA ASP A 147 11.50 -4.65 -13.95
C ASP A 147 11.70 -3.14 -13.81
N ILE A 148 11.26 -2.37 -14.81
CA ILE A 148 11.32 -0.90 -14.77
C ILE A 148 10.34 -0.37 -13.72
N ILE A 149 9.12 -0.89 -13.71
CA ILE A 149 8.06 -0.50 -12.76
C ILE A 149 8.47 -0.83 -11.32
N ASN A 150 9.10 -1.98 -11.11
CA ASN A 150 9.50 -2.46 -9.80
C ASN A 150 10.81 -1.83 -9.28
N CYS A 151 11.47 -1.00 -10.09
CA CYS A 151 12.70 -0.31 -9.72
C CYS A 151 12.43 0.93 -8.85
N ARG A 152 12.79 0.86 -7.56
CA ARG A 152 12.52 1.89 -6.53
C ARG A 152 13.68 2.87 -6.30
N ASN A 153 14.45 3.19 -7.35
CA ASN A 153 15.73 3.90 -7.22
C ASN A 153 15.68 5.39 -7.63
N PHE A 154 14.55 5.86 -8.13
CA PHE A 154 14.43 7.21 -8.69
C PHE A 154 13.48 8.05 -7.84
N GLY A 155 13.86 9.29 -7.54
CA GLY A 155 13.05 10.24 -6.78
C GLY A 155 12.09 11.05 -7.65
N LYS A 156 12.48 11.33 -8.90
CA LYS A 156 11.66 12.08 -9.86
C LYS A 156 11.76 11.46 -11.25
N VAL A 157 10.62 11.07 -11.82
CA VAL A 157 10.54 10.28 -13.06
C VAL A 157 9.61 10.97 -14.04
N ARG A 158 10.03 11.04 -15.31
CA ARG A 158 9.14 11.43 -16.41
C ARG A 158 8.82 10.24 -17.30
N ILE A 159 7.55 10.17 -17.72
CA ILE A 159 7.01 9.17 -18.63
C ILE A 159 6.41 9.89 -19.82
N ILE A 160 6.94 9.61 -21.01
CA ILE A 160 6.47 10.15 -22.28
C ILE A 160 5.57 9.10 -22.94
N ASN A 161 4.50 9.56 -23.60
CA ASN A 161 3.44 8.71 -24.19
C ASN A 161 2.67 7.90 -23.14
N GLY A 162 2.19 8.57 -22.10
CA GLY A 162 1.49 7.92 -20.98
C GLY A 162 0.18 7.18 -21.33
N GLY A 163 -0.35 7.36 -22.55
CA GLY A 163 -1.61 6.76 -23.02
C GLY A 163 -2.77 7.11 -22.09
N ILE A 164 -3.67 6.16 -21.81
CA ILE A 164 -4.77 6.35 -20.85
C ILE A 164 -4.29 6.33 -19.38
N GLY A 165 -2.98 6.36 -19.12
CA GLY A 165 -2.39 6.50 -17.80
C GLY A 165 -2.13 5.19 -17.06
N VAL A 166 -2.26 4.02 -17.70
CA VAL A 166 -2.13 2.71 -17.03
C VAL A 166 -0.70 2.45 -16.52
N PHE A 167 0.30 2.62 -17.38
CA PHE A 167 1.70 2.41 -16.99
C PHE A 167 2.15 3.45 -15.94
N PRO A 168 1.92 4.76 -16.11
CA PRO A 168 2.23 5.76 -15.07
C PRO A 168 1.56 5.50 -13.73
N LEU A 169 0.27 5.11 -13.74
CA LEU A 169 -0.46 4.77 -12.52
C LEU A 169 0.17 3.57 -11.82
N LEU A 170 0.51 2.53 -12.57
CA LEU A 170 1.13 1.33 -12.02
C LEU A 170 2.53 1.65 -11.44
N TYR A 171 3.32 2.45 -12.16
CA TYR A 171 4.62 2.94 -11.69
C TYR A 171 4.51 3.73 -10.39
N ALA A 172 3.59 4.70 -10.30
CA ALA A 172 3.40 5.53 -9.12
C ALA A 172 2.90 4.75 -7.89
N LEU A 173 2.05 3.72 -8.10
CA LEU A 173 1.56 2.85 -7.03
C LEU A 173 2.68 2.02 -6.39
N VAL A 174 3.60 1.52 -7.21
CA VAL A 174 4.78 0.76 -6.75
C VAL A 174 5.79 1.71 -6.09
N ASN A 175 6.06 2.86 -6.71
CA ASN A 175 7.10 3.81 -6.30
C ASN A 175 6.51 5.01 -5.54
N LYS A 176 5.95 4.74 -4.36
CA LYS A 176 5.23 5.74 -3.52
C LYS A 176 6.08 6.93 -3.08
N ASP A 177 7.40 6.77 -3.06
CA ASP A 177 8.34 7.81 -2.64
C ASP A 177 8.88 8.63 -3.83
N ALA A 178 8.48 8.28 -5.07
CA ALA A 178 8.92 8.95 -6.29
C ALA A 178 7.82 9.87 -6.85
N GLU A 179 8.19 11.04 -7.33
CA GLU A 179 7.30 11.94 -8.07
C GLU A 179 7.28 11.55 -9.55
N VAL A 180 6.11 11.25 -10.09
CA VAL A 180 5.91 10.70 -11.44
C VAL A 180 5.15 11.72 -12.29
N PHE A 181 5.78 12.16 -13.37
CA PHE A 181 5.20 13.09 -14.33
C PHE A 181 4.95 12.37 -15.65
N SER A 182 3.69 12.27 -16.06
CA SER A 182 3.29 11.56 -17.28
C SER A 182 2.75 12.53 -18.31
N TYR A 183 3.45 12.61 -19.44
CA TYR A 183 3.09 13.45 -20.57
C TYR A 183 2.26 12.66 -21.58
N ILE A 184 1.11 13.22 -21.96
CA ILE A 184 0.14 12.60 -22.86
C ILE A 184 -0.22 13.61 -23.96
N GLU A 185 -0.03 13.22 -25.21
CA GLU A 185 -0.31 14.07 -26.38
C GLU A 185 -1.79 14.10 -26.76
N ASP A 186 -2.46 12.94 -26.71
CA ASP A 186 -3.88 12.86 -27.05
C ASP A 186 -4.77 13.39 -25.92
N ALA A 187 -5.67 14.32 -26.26
CA ALA A 187 -6.52 14.99 -25.30
C ALA A 187 -7.58 14.07 -24.66
N GLU A 188 -8.06 13.05 -25.39
CA GLU A 188 -9.02 12.08 -24.86
C GLU A 188 -8.34 11.15 -23.84
N ASP A 189 -7.14 10.67 -24.19
CA ASP A 189 -6.29 9.87 -23.31
C ASP A 189 -5.93 10.60 -22.03
N PHE A 190 -5.52 11.86 -22.16
CA PHE A 190 -5.25 12.72 -21.03
C PHE A 190 -6.47 12.84 -20.11
N ARG A 191 -7.66 13.10 -20.67
CA ARG A 191 -8.92 13.14 -19.91
C ARG A 191 -9.21 11.81 -19.20
N ILE A 192 -9.03 10.67 -19.88
CA ILE A 192 -9.25 9.36 -19.29
C ILE A 192 -8.30 9.14 -18.10
N ALA A 193 -7.02 9.47 -18.27
CA ALA A 193 -6.00 9.35 -17.24
C ALA A 193 -6.30 10.27 -16.04
N SER A 194 -6.52 11.57 -16.29
CA SER A 194 -6.75 12.59 -15.25
C SER A 194 -8.04 12.37 -14.46
N ASP A 195 -9.10 11.90 -15.11
CA ASP A 195 -10.39 11.68 -14.46
C ASP A 195 -10.41 10.38 -13.61
N THR A 196 -9.33 9.58 -13.64
CA THR A 196 -9.27 8.31 -12.91
C THR A 196 -9.40 8.55 -11.40
N PRO A 197 -10.28 7.83 -10.68
CA PRO A 197 -10.62 8.18 -9.31
C PRO A 197 -9.51 7.80 -8.33
N ALA A 198 -9.28 8.65 -7.32
CA ALA A 198 -8.31 8.45 -6.25
C ALA A 198 -6.91 8.13 -6.79
N LEU A 199 -6.39 9.01 -7.65
CA LEU A 199 -4.99 8.94 -8.08
C LEU A 199 -4.04 9.11 -6.89
N PRO A 200 -2.88 8.44 -6.89
CA PRO A 200 -1.80 8.73 -5.95
C PRO A 200 -1.39 10.20 -6.06
N SER A 201 -1.07 10.84 -4.93
CA SER A 201 -0.67 12.25 -4.91
C SER A 201 0.67 12.52 -5.60
N ASN A 202 1.49 11.47 -5.78
CA ASN A 202 2.79 11.51 -6.43
C ASN A 202 2.72 11.28 -7.95
N LEU A 203 1.52 11.28 -8.55
CA LEU A 203 1.31 11.09 -9.98
C LEU A 203 0.65 12.32 -10.60
N HIS A 204 1.33 12.88 -11.59
CA HIS A 204 0.95 14.11 -12.27
C HIS A 204 0.79 13.83 -13.76
N PHE A 205 -0.43 13.95 -14.28
CA PHE A 205 -0.67 13.90 -15.72
C PHE A 205 -0.58 15.29 -16.31
N ILE A 206 0.10 15.41 -17.45
CA ILE A 206 0.30 16.66 -18.19
C ILE A 206 -0.09 16.41 -19.64
N HIS A 207 -1.00 17.23 -20.16
CA HIS A 207 -1.28 17.25 -21.60
C HIS A 207 -0.19 18.05 -22.30
N ALA A 208 0.56 17.41 -23.20
CA ALA A 208 1.70 18.00 -23.87
C ALA A 208 1.73 17.55 -25.33
N VAL A 209 1.55 18.51 -26.24
CA VAL A 209 1.48 18.31 -27.69
C VAL A 209 2.84 18.55 -28.34
N TRP A 210 3.66 19.42 -27.76
CA TRP A 210 4.95 19.80 -28.32
C TRP A 210 6.12 19.30 -27.47
N ASN A 211 7.22 18.93 -28.12
CA ASN A 211 8.40 18.36 -27.43
C ASN A 211 9.00 19.28 -26.35
N ASN A 212 8.86 20.60 -26.49
CA ASN A 212 9.32 21.57 -25.49
C ASN A 212 8.46 21.59 -24.22
N GLU A 213 7.29 20.95 -24.22
CA GLU A 213 6.39 20.86 -23.07
C GLU A 213 6.73 19.68 -22.15
N PHE A 214 7.61 18.75 -22.58
CA PHE A 214 8.02 17.58 -21.79
C PHE A 214 9.01 17.87 -20.65
N GLY A 215 9.27 19.16 -20.38
CA GLY A 215 10.28 19.60 -19.42
C GLY A 215 11.72 19.27 -19.83
N ASN A 216 12.70 19.78 -19.09
CA ASN A 216 14.10 19.49 -19.36
C ASN A 216 14.45 18.09 -18.82
N GLU A 217 15.11 17.27 -19.63
CA GLU A 217 15.55 15.92 -19.23
C GLU A 217 16.38 15.92 -17.95
N LYS A 218 17.21 16.96 -17.78
CA LYS A 218 18.09 17.11 -16.62
C LYS A 218 17.34 17.31 -15.29
N ASP A 219 16.05 17.62 -15.34
CA ASP A 219 15.22 17.83 -14.15
C ASP A 219 14.62 16.52 -13.60
N PHE A 220 14.94 15.38 -14.21
CA PHE A 220 14.41 14.06 -13.86
C PHE A 220 15.55 13.04 -13.71
N ASP A 221 15.41 12.15 -12.74
CA ASP A 221 16.36 11.06 -12.52
C ASP A 221 16.23 9.97 -13.60
N LYS A 222 15.05 9.88 -14.22
CA LYS A 222 14.74 8.87 -15.24
C LYS A 222 13.70 9.38 -16.24
N THR A 223 14.01 9.15 -17.52
CA THR A 223 13.05 9.22 -18.64
C THR A 223 12.61 7.82 -19.04
N ILE A 224 11.30 7.62 -19.21
CA ILE A 224 10.70 6.42 -19.77
C ILE A 224 9.85 6.87 -20.97
N THR A 225 10.04 6.23 -22.12
CA THR A 225 9.24 6.49 -23.33
C THR A 225 8.53 5.20 -23.72
N LEU A 226 7.20 5.27 -23.88
CA LEU A 226 6.32 4.14 -24.19
C LEU A 226 5.91 4.10 -25.67
#